data_AF-A0A4V2A385-F1
#
_entry.id   AF-A0A4V2A385-F1
#
_cell.length_a   1.000
_cell.length_b   1.000
_cell.length_c   1.000
_cell.angle_alpha   90.00
_cell.angle_beta   90.00
_cell.angle_gamma   90.00
#
_symmetry.space_group_name_H-M   'P 1'
#
loop_
_entity.id
_entity.type
_entity.pdbx_description
1 polymer ?
#
loop_
_entity_poly.entity_id
_entity_poly.type
_entity_poly.pdbx_seq_one_letter_code
_entity_poly.pdbx_strand_id
1 'polypeptide(L)'
;MEREQSQQVGRLAGVPLHVGHHRAVLTCDEWTAQHADLDRIGHVAPRGLVVTVRASRPPRQGPRTLVLTIVLLPRGLMTRNGRRARTPRRRREGEELMTVDWEDRRAGSRRVDRLVVAPHADDEVFGCGGVLAKYPSHSAVVVVAEADEDRRLECKRAQEVLGYRETYFLDLTDGAVGQDMHHLVGLLDHVLNVSRPLELYLPYPSMHQDHVATYEAGMRAARLSMTPGHWFPPTVLVYDVAAYDVDLYPTNLQWNVFEPLGEEEIDRKAEAVRAYMSQQVAGPHPANGIKQAAHAIGSARQLHWAEQFALVRTVRGPDVAVRQQRTGGSGVRRGAVR
;
A
#
# COMPACT_ATOMS: atom_id res chain seq x y z
N MET A 1 -36.40 -17.40 24.86
CA MET A 1 -35.00 -17.62 25.30
C MET A 1 -34.26 -18.26 24.14
N GLU A 2 -33.87 -17.46 23.16
CA GLU A 2 -32.96 -17.92 22.10
C GLU A 2 -31.54 -17.83 22.64
N ARG A 3 -30.80 -18.94 22.57
CA ARG A 3 -29.38 -18.97 22.85
C ARG A 3 -28.68 -18.17 21.75
N GLU A 4 -28.06 -17.04 22.11
CA GLU A 4 -27.11 -16.35 21.22
C GLU A 4 -26.06 -17.37 20.75
N GLN A 5 -26.10 -17.73 19.47
CA GLN A 5 -25.06 -18.53 18.85
C GLN A 5 -23.78 -17.69 18.85
N SER A 6 -22.80 -18.07 19.66
CA SER A 6 -21.53 -17.37 19.78
C SER A 6 -20.78 -17.45 18.44
N GLN A 7 -20.74 -16.34 17.69
CA GLN A 7 -20.10 -16.27 16.38
C GLN A 7 -18.60 -16.63 16.50
N GLN A 8 -18.16 -17.65 15.77
CA GLN A 8 -16.76 -18.06 15.72
C GLN A 8 -15.94 -17.02 14.96
N VAL A 9 -14.86 -16.52 15.57
CA VAL A 9 -14.01 -15.43 15.02
C VAL A 9 -12.73 -15.99 14.37
N GLY A 10 -12.32 -17.22 14.72
CA GLY A 10 -11.17 -17.89 14.11
C GLY A 10 -10.77 -19.17 14.85
N ARG A 11 -9.53 -19.62 14.65
CA ARG A 11 -8.92 -20.73 15.39
C ARG A 11 -7.49 -20.39 15.78
N LEU A 12 -7.06 -20.85 16.95
CA LEU A 12 -5.68 -20.77 17.42
C LEU A 12 -5.25 -22.16 17.90
N ALA A 13 -4.14 -22.70 17.38
CA ALA A 13 -3.70 -24.06 17.71
C ALA A 13 -4.78 -25.15 17.43
N GLY A 14 -5.64 -24.93 16.43
CA GLY A 14 -6.79 -25.80 16.16
C GLY A 14 -8.01 -25.60 17.07
N VAL A 15 -7.92 -24.76 18.11
CA VAL A 15 -9.02 -24.45 19.04
C VAL A 15 -9.85 -23.29 18.51
N PRO A 16 -11.19 -23.42 18.38
CA PRO A 16 -12.06 -22.34 17.93
C PRO A 16 -12.10 -21.18 18.95
N LEU A 17 -12.00 -19.94 18.45
CA LEU A 17 -12.10 -18.72 19.24
C LEU A 17 -13.46 -18.04 19.04
N HIS A 18 -14.06 -17.61 20.14
CA HIS A 18 -15.31 -16.85 20.20
C HIS A 18 -15.07 -15.47 20.83
N VAL A 19 -16.04 -14.56 20.80
CA VAL A 19 -15.93 -13.29 21.53
C VAL A 19 -15.77 -13.57 23.03
N GLY A 20 -14.75 -12.99 23.67
CA GLY A 20 -14.41 -13.29 25.07
C GLY A 20 -12.90 -13.34 25.37
N HIS A 21 -12.56 -13.93 26.52
CA HIS A 21 -11.18 -14.09 26.98
C HIS A 21 -10.71 -15.52 26.73
N HIS A 22 -9.57 -15.66 26.07
CA HIS A 22 -8.97 -16.95 25.76
C HIS A 22 -7.54 -16.99 26.27
N ARG A 23 -7.14 -18.15 26.80
CA ARG A 23 -5.79 -18.36 27.29
C ARG A 23 -5.24 -19.65 26.69
N ALA A 24 -4.11 -19.55 26.03
CA ALA A 24 -3.38 -20.68 25.47
C ALA A 24 -1.96 -20.71 26.02
N VAL A 25 -1.39 -21.90 26.15
CA VAL A 25 0.01 -22.11 26.51
C VAL A 25 0.66 -22.75 25.29
N LEU A 26 1.64 -22.07 24.71
CA LEU A 26 2.32 -22.47 23.48
C LEU A 26 3.82 -22.58 23.74
N THR A 27 4.48 -23.50 23.07
CA THR A 27 5.94 -23.46 22.93
C THR A 27 6.36 -22.31 22.01
N CYS A 28 7.63 -21.87 22.08
CA CYS A 28 8.17 -20.84 21.19
C CYS A 28 8.06 -21.22 19.70
N ASP A 29 8.13 -22.52 19.38
CA ASP A 29 8.04 -23.02 18.01
C ASP A 29 6.59 -22.99 17.51
N GLU A 30 5.63 -23.40 18.37
CA GLU A 30 4.18 -23.28 18.10
C GLU A 30 3.74 -21.82 17.96
N TRP A 31 4.33 -20.90 18.73
CA TRP A 31 4.11 -19.46 18.58
C TRP A 31 4.49 -18.98 17.17
N THR A 32 5.66 -19.39 16.68
CA THR A 32 6.14 -19.00 15.36
C THR A 32 5.19 -19.51 14.26
N ALA A 33 4.73 -20.75 14.36
CA ALA A 33 3.78 -21.34 13.42
C ALA A 33 2.39 -20.67 13.42
N GLN A 34 1.96 -20.11 14.55
CA GLN A 34 0.63 -19.51 14.71
C GLN A 34 0.53 -18.04 14.29
N HIS A 35 1.61 -17.42 13.81
CA HIS A 35 1.56 -16.06 13.28
C HIS A 35 0.54 -15.92 12.14
N ALA A 36 0.49 -16.88 11.22
CA ALA A 36 -0.47 -16.87 10.10
C ALA A 36 -1.93 -16.99 10.56
N ASP A 37 -2.20 -17.74 11.63
CA ASP A 37 -3.54 -17.89 12.20
C ASP A 37 -3.96 -16.64 13.00
N LEU A 38 -3.03 -16.03 13.74
CA LEU A 38 -3.24 -14.75 14.44
C LEU A 38 -3.46 -13.60 13.46
N ASP A 39 -2.75 -13.60 12.33
CA ASP A 39 -2.96 -12.66 11.23
C ASP A 39 -4.37 -12.83 10.65
N ARG A 40 -4.80 -14.07 10.36
CA ARG A 40 -6.17 -14.38 9.92
C ARG A 40 -7.24 -13.93 10.91
N ILE A 41 -7.06 -14.17 12.21
CA ILE A 41 -7.99 -13.69 13.26
C ILE A 41 -8.09 -12.16 13.23
N GLY A 42 -6.97 -11.46 13.02
CA GLY A 42 -6.93 -10.00 12.87
C GLY A 42 -7.52 -9.46 11.55
N HIS A 43 -7.78 -10.33 10.57
CA HIS A 43 -8.38 -10.02 9.27
C HIS A 43 -9.89 -10.34 9.21
N VAL A 44 -10.35 -11.36 9.94
CA VAL A 44 -11.74 -11.86 9.92
C VAL A 44 -12.62 -11.21 10.99
N ALA A 45 -12.03 -10.54 11.98
CA ALA A 45 -12.79 -9.90 13.06
C ALA A 45 -13.79 -8.84 12.51
N PRO A 46 -15.11 -8.99 12.76
CA PRO A 46 -16.12 -8.02 12.33
C PRO A 46 -15.78 -6.58 12.73
N ARG A 47 -16.14 -5.60 11.89
CA ARG A 47 -16.06 -4.16 12.20
C ARG A 47 -16.66 -3.92 13.60
N GLY A 48 -15.83 -3.53 14.57
CA GLY A 48 -16.29 -3.23 15.93
C GLY A 48 -15.70 -4.06 17.07
N LEU A 49 -14.85 -5.06 16.80
CA LEU A 49 -14.13 -5.81 17.84
C LEU A 49 -12.69 -5.29 18.02
N VAL A 50 -12.20 -5.25 19.27
CA VAL A 50 -10.80 -5.02 19.62
C VAL A 50 -10.17 -6.36 19.99
N VAL A 51 -9.03 -6.68 19.37
CA VAL A 51 -8.23 -7.87 19.67
C VAL A 51 -7.00 -7.44 20.45
N THR A 52 -6.87 -7.86 21.71
CA THR A 52 -5.65 -7.66 22.51
C THR A 52 -4.97 -9.00 22.73
N VAL A 53 -3.69 -9.10 22.39
CA VAL A 53 -2.89 -10.32 22.59
C VAL A 53 -1.75 -10.01 23.55
N ARG A 54 -1.66 -10.75 24.65
CA ARG A 54 -0.58 -10.66 25.64
C ARG A 54 0.18 -11.97 25.70
N ALA A 55 1.46 -11.94 25.35
CA ALA A 55 2.39 -13.04 25.60
C ALA A 55 3.17 -12.79 26.89
N SER A 56 3.33 -13.82 27.71
CA SER A 56 4.14 -13.75 28.94
C SER A 56 4.87 -15.07 29.18
N ARG A 57 6.10 -15.03 29.70
CA ARG A 57 6.81 -16.25 30.11
C ARG A 57 6.28 -16.72 31.46
N PRO A 58 5.79 -17.96 31.58
CA PRO A 58 5.30 -18.49 32.85
C PRO A 58 6.47 -18.71 33.81
N PRO A 59 6.33 -18.38 35.11
CA PRO A 59 7.41 -18.53 36.09
C PRO A 59 7.73 -19.99 36.45
N ARG A 60 6.93 -20.98 36.01
CA ARG A 60 7.05 -22.40 36.39
C ARG A 60 7.10 -23.38 35.23
N GLN A 61 7.03 -22.94 33.98
CA GLN A 61 7.19 -23.81 32.81
C GLN A 61 8.49 -23.44 32.09
N GLY A 62 9.12 -24.43 31.45
CA GLY A 62 10.48 -24.33 30.95
C GLY A 62 10.76 -23.14 30.02
N PRO A 63 12.04 -22.85 29.72
CA PRO A 63 12.49 -21.64 29.02
C PRO A 63 11.96 -21.45 27.59
N ARG A 64 11.19 -22.41 27.07
CA ARG A 64 10.63 -22.43 25.72
C ARG A 64 9.11 -22.31 25.67
N THR A 65 8.45 -21.90 26.75
CA THR A 65 6.98 -21.80 26.81
C THR A 65 6.51 -20.36 26.98
N LEU A 66 5.44 -19.99 26.30
CA LEU A 66 4.77 -18.69 26.32
C LEU A 66 3.29 -18.89 26.67
N VAL A 67 2.78 -18.07 27.59
CA VAL A 67 1.35 -17.98 27.89
C VAL A 67 0.78 -16.85 27.06
N LEU A 68 -0.14 -17.19 26.17
CA LEU A 68 -0.90 -16.26 25.35
C LEU A 68 -2.25 -15.97 26.01
N THR A 69 -2.59 -14.69 26.14
CA THR A 69 -3.93 -14.23 26.52
C THR A 69 -4.50 -13.42 25.38
N ILE A 70 -5.59 -13.88 24.77
CA ILE A 70 -6.31 -13.17 23.73
C ILE A 70 -7.62 -12.64 24.31
N VAL A 71 -7.87 -11.35 24.14
CA VAL A 71 -9.10 -10.68 24.56
C VAL A 71 -9.79 -10.14 23.32
N LEU A 72 -11.00 -10.64 23.05
CA LEU A 72 -11.87 -10.24 21.94
C LEU A 72 -13.09 -9.54 22.52
N LEU A 73 -13.18 -8.21 22.45
CA LEU A 73 -14.27 -7.44 23.05
C LEU A 73 -14.86 -6.40 22.07
N PRO A 74 -16.20 -6.17 22.09
CA PRO A 74 -16.82 -5.10 21.31
C PRO A 74 -16.30 -3.72 21.75
N ARG A 75 -16.07 -2.81 20.81
CA ARG A 75 -15.53 -1.44 21.02
C ARG A 75 -16.31 -0.64 22.06
N GLY A 76 -17.61 -0.91 22.25
CA GLY A 76 -18.46 -0.24 23.25
C GLY A 76 -18.27 -0.71 24.70
N LEU A 77 -17.68 -1.90 24.94
CA LEU A 77 -17.52 -2.46 26.29
C LEU A 77 -16.22 -2.01 27.00
N MET A 78 -15.30 -1.33 26.31
CA MET A 78 -14.11 -0.74 26.94
C MET A 78 -14.41 0.59 27.64
N THR A 79 -15.54 0.73 28.34
CA THR A 79 -15.82 1.91 29.18
C THR A 79 -16.60 1.56 30.44
N ARG A 80 -15.94 0.93 31.44
CA ARG A 80 -16.19 1.18 32.88
C ARG A 80 -15.18 0.44 33.75
N ASN A 81 -13.95 0.91 33.72
CA ASN A 81 -13.13 1.11 34.92
C ASN A 81 -11.90 1.90 34.51
N GLY A 82 -12.08 3.22 34.53
CA GLY A 82 -11.06 4.19 34.20
C GLY A 82 -9.84 4.04 35.09
N ARG A 83 -8.72 3.67 34.49
CA ARG A 83 -7.43 4.27 34.82
C ARG A 83 -6.77 4.68 33.52
N ARG A 84 -6.76 5.99 33.27
CA ARG A 84 -5.77 6.62 32.39
C ARG A 84 -4.41 6.03 32.75
N ALA A 85 -3.67 5.50 31.78
CA ALA A 85 -2.29 5.09 31.97
C ALA A 85 -1.46 6.34 32.29
N ARG A 86 -1.36 6.68 33.57
CA ARG A 86 -0.37 7.61 34.11
C ARG A 86 1.00 6.95 34.01
N THR A 87 2.00 7.77 33.73
CA THR A 87 3.46 7.61 33.90
C THR A 87 3.95 6.26 34.48
N PRO A 88 4.95 5.62 33.85
CA PRO A 88 5.39 4.29 34.24
C PRO A 88 5.96 4.29 35.67
N ARG A 89 5.29 3.58 36.58
CA ARG A 89 5.84 3.20 37.89
C ARG A 89 6.81 2.02 37.71
N ARG A 90 7.86 2.01 38.54
CA ARG A 90 9.03 1.12 38.50
C ARG A 90 8.71 -0.38 38.34
N ARG A 91 9.62 -1.01 37.59
CA ARG A 91 9.78 -2.40 37.15
C ARG A 91 9.63 -3.46 38.25
N ARG A 92 9.04 -4.61 37.89
CA ARG A 92 9.50 -5.94 38.34
C ARG A 92 10.43 -6.50 37.26
N GLU A 93 11.59 -7.00 37.65
CA GLU A 93 12.53 -7.63 36.72
C GLU A 93 11.92 -8.93 36.16
N GLY A 94 11.96 -9.08 34.83
CA GLY A 94 11.60 -10.33 34.13
C GLY A 94 10.33 -10.29 33.27
N GLU A 95 9.48 -9.26 33.35
CA GLU A 95 8.31 -9.12 32.48
C GLU A 95 8.61 -8.23 31.27
N GLU A 96 8.85 -8.85 30.11
CA GLU A 96 8.89 -8.13 28.83
C GLU A 96 7.45 -7.92 28.36
N LEU A 97 6.87 -6.77 28.71
CA LEU A 97 5.53 -6.37 28.25
C LEU A 97 5.64 -5.93 26.78
N MET A 98 5.43 -6.85 25.84
CA MET A 98 5.17 -6.48 24.45
C MET A 98 3.68 -6.17 24.30
N THR A 99 3.31 -4.91 24.48
CA THR A 99 2.02 -4.41 23.99
C THR A 99 2.17 -4.21 22.49
N VAL A 100 1.70 -5.17 21.71
CA VAL A 100 1.68 -5.04 20.25
C VAL A 100 0.37 -4.38 19.89
N ASP A 101 0.37 -3.05 19.72
CA ASP A 101 -0.70 -2.38 19.00
C ASP A 101 -0.59 -2.79 17.54
N TRP A 102 -1.46 -3.70 17.12
CA TRP A 102 -1.39 -4.33 15.82
C TRP A 102 -1.63 -3.33 14.67
N GLU A 103 -2.34 -2.24 14.92
CA GLU A 103 -2.47 -1.12 13.98
C GLU A 103 -1.10 -0.47 13.65
N ASP A 104 -0.20 -0.37 14.63
CA ASP A 104 1.09 0.33 14.51
C ASP A 104 2.17 -0.54 13.83
N ARG A 105 2.13 -1.87 14.02
CA ARG A 105 2.96 -2.83 13.26
C ARG A 105 2.47 -3.01 11.81
N ARG A 106 1.15 -3.05 11.57
CA ARG A 106 0.55 -3.08 10.21
C ARG A 106 0.97 -1.86 9.39
N ALA A 107 0.99 -0.68 10.02
CA ALA A 107 1.38 0.56 9.35
C ALA A 107 2.89 0.64 9.02
N GLY A 108 3.74 -0.14 9.68
CA GLY A 108 5.17 -0.21 9.36
C GLY A 108 5.49 -1.03 8.11
N SER A 109 4.84 -2.19 7.95
CA SER A 109 5.15 -3.14 6.86
C SER A 109 4.37 -2.91 5.57
N ARG A 110 3.25 -2.17 5.62
CA ARG A 110 2.45 -1.79 4.44
C ARG A 110 2.76 -0.40 3.89
N ARG A 111 3.74 0.31 4.45
CA ARG A 111 4.15 1.60 3.86
C ARG A 111 4.86 1.39 2.54
N VAL A 112 4.40 2.07 1.50
CA VAL A 112 5.16 2.30 0.27
C VAL A 112 5.58 3.75 0.22
N ASP A 113 6.61 4.06 -0.55
CA ASP A 113 6.94 5.45 -0.85
C ASP A 113 6.13 5.93 -2.05
N ARG A 114 5.81 5.03 -3.00
CA ARG A 114 5.08 5.33 -4.24
C ARG A 114 3.83 4.48 -4.37
N LEU A 115 2.71 5.12 -4.72
CA LEU A 115 1.47 4.45 -5.09
C LEU A 115 1.06 4.92 -6.48
N VAL A 116 0.95 3.99 -7.42
CA VAL A 116 0.41 4.23 -8.77
C VAL A 116 -1.06 3.83 -8.77
N VAL A 117 -1.95 4.72 -9.20
CA VAL A 117 -3.37 4.42 -9.37
C VAL A 117 -3.65 4.30 -10.86
N ALA A 118 -3.95 3.09 -11.30
CA ALA A 118 -4.21 2.72 -12.69
C ALA A 118 -5.71 2.51 -12.91
N PRO A 119 -6.33 3.22 -13.89
CA PRO A 119 -7.72 2.97 -14.27
C PRO A 119 -7.94 1.50 -14.60
N HIS A 120 -7.11 0.95 -15.50
CA HIS A 120 -7.18 -0.46 -15.88
C HIS A 120 -5.83 -1.17 -15.63
N ALA A 121 -5.86 -2.51 -15.67
CA ALA A 121 -4.66 -3.31 -15.58
C ALA A 121 -3.91 -3.26 -16.92
N ASP A 122 -2.77 -2.55 -16.92
CA ASP A 122 -1.82 -2.24 -18.01
C ASP A 122 -1.33 -0.78 -17.93
N ASP A 123 -2.23 0.15 -17.60
CA ASP A 123 -1.98 1.58 -17.47
C ASP A 123 -0.80 1.88 -16.51
N GLU A 124 -0.64 1.08 -15.44
CA GLU A 124 0.46 1.24 -14.49
C GLU A 124 1.83 0.98 -15.15
N VAL A 125 1.90 0.02 -16.07
CA VAL A 125 3.15 -0.34 -16.74
C VAL A 125 3.42 0.67 -17.85
N PHE A 126 2.40 1.04 -18.62
CA PHE A 126 2.55 2.01 -19.69
C PHE A 126 3.06 3.35 -19.17
N GLY A 127 2.45 3.87 -18.09
CA GLY A 127 2.82 5.16 -17.52
C GLY A 127 3.97 5.14 -16.54
N CYS A 128 4.06 4.11 -15.70
CA CYS A 128 4.99 4.08 -14.55
C CYS A 128 5.88 2.84 -14.50
N GLY A 129 5.90 1.98 -15.53
CA GLY A 129 6.66 0.72 -15.49
C GLY A 129 8.16 0.90 -15.20
N GLY A 130 8.76 2.01 -15.65
CA GLY A 130 10.15 2.36 -15.36
C GLY A 130 10.36 2.73 -13.89
N VAL A 131 9.57 3.65 -13.34
CA VAL A 131 9.56 3.99 -11.90
C VAL A 131 9.30 2.75 -11.03
N LEU A 132 8.37 1.89 -11.43
CA LEU A 132 8.05 0.65 -10.72
C LEU A 132 9.24 -0.33 -10.73
N ALA A 133 9.93 -0.49 -11.87
CA ALA A 133 11.14 -1.29 -11.99
C ALA A 133 12.32 -0.70 -11.20
N LYS A 134 12.41 0.63 -11.12
CA LYS A 134 13.46 1.38 -10.43
C LYS A 134 13.33 1.33 -8.91
N TYR A 135 12.10 1.32 -8.41
CA TYR A 135 11.79 1.35 -6.97
C TYR A 135 10.84 0.22 -6.52
N PRO A 136 11.15 -1.05 -6.79
CA PRO A 136 10.20 -2.16 -6.66
C PRO A 136 9.72 -2.35 -5.22
N SER A 137 10.64 -2.47 -4.26
CA SER A 137 10.30 -2.70 -2.84
C SER A 137 9.60 -1.52 -2.16
N HIS A 138 9.56 -0.36 -2.82
CA HIS A 138 9.00 0.89 -2.31
C HIS A 138 7.75 1.34 -3.08
N SER A 139 7.23 0.49 -3.97
CA SER A 139 6.09 0.83 -4.83
C SER A 139 4.95 -0.17 -4.69
N ALA A 140 3.73 0.33 -4.83
CA ALA A 140 2.51 -0.46 -4.96
C ALA A 140 1.61 0.14 -6.06
N VAL A 141 0.68 -0.68 -6.55
CA VAL A 141 -0.27 -0.32 -7.61
C VAL A 141 -1.69 -0.48 -7.08
N VAL A 142 -2.60 0.40 -7.50
CA VAL A 142 -4.05 0.22 -7.42
C VAL A 142 -4.57 0.05 -8.83
N VAL A 143 -5.34 -0.99 -9.10
CA VAL A 143 -6.11 -1.16 -10.34
C VAL A 143 -7.58 -0.90 -10.01
N VAL A 144 -8.19 0.06 -10.68
CA VAL A 144 -9.54 0.56 -10.33
C VAL A 144 -10.64 -0.29 -10.96
N ALA A 145 -10.63 -0.40 -12.29
CA ALA A 145 -11.58 -1.19 -13.04
C ALA A 145 -11.38 -2.69 -12.78
N GLU A 146 -12.47 -3.44 -12.85
CA GLU A 146 -12.44 -4.89 -12.83
C GLU A 146 -11.64 -5.40 -14.04
N ALA A 147 -10.77 -6.36 -13.77
CA ALA A 147 -10.05 -7.11 -14.78
C ALA A 147 -10.61 -8.54 -14.78
N ASP A 148 -10.80 -9.10 -15.97
CA ASP A 148 -11.09 -10.53 -16.14
C ASP A 148 -9.91 -11.39 -15.64
N GLU A 149 -10.11 -12.71 -15.60
CA GLU A 149 -9.10 -13.63 -15.07
C GLU A 149 -7.76 -13.57 -15.84
N ASP A 150 -7.83 -13.42 -17.17
CA ASP A 150 -6.65 -13.33 -18.03
C ASP A 150 -5.89 -12.04 -17.74
N ARG A 151 -6.55 -10.88 -17.76
CA ARG A 151 -5.93 -9.58 -17.45
C ARG A 151 -5.35 -9.52 -16.04
N ARG A 152 -5.96 -10.21 -15.06
CA ARG A 152 -5.37 -10.32 -13.71
C ARG A 152 -4.10 -11.14 -13.71
N LEU A 153 -4.06 -12.25 -14.46
CA LEU A 153 -2.86 -13.07 -14.57
C LEU A 153 -1.74 -12.32 -15.29
N GLU A 154 -2.07 -11.59 -16.35
CA GLU A 154 -1.15 -10.70 -17.07
C GLU A 154 -0.59 -9.61 -16.15
N CYS A 155 -1.45 -8.96 -15.37
CA CYS A 155 -1.04 -7.99 -14.35
C CYS A 155 -0.10 -8.60 -13.30
N LYS A 156 -0.34 -9.85 -12.88
CA LYS A 156 0.56 -10.55 -11.96
C LYS A 156 1.91 -10.87 -12.57
N ARG A 157 1.95 -11.27 -13.85
CA ARG A 157 3.22 -11.46 -14.58
C ARG A 157 3.98 -10.15 -14.73
N ALA A 158 3.29 -9.06 -15.10
CA ALA A 158 3.88 -7.73 -15.15
C ALA A 158 4.43 -7.31 -13.77
N GLN A 159 3.67 -7.57 -12.70
CA GLN A 159 4.12 -7.34 -11.32
C GLN A 159 5.39 -8.13 -11.00
N GLU A 160 5.48 -9.41 -11.39
CA GLU A 160 6.66 -10.24 -11.17
C GLU A 160 7.89 -9.70 -11.92
N VAL A 161 7.71 -9.28 -13.18
CA VAL A 161 8.77 -8.66 -13.99
C VAL A 161 9.27 -7.36 -13.35
N LEU A 162 8.36 -6.50 -12.89
CA LEU A 162 8.68 -5.19 -12.30
C LEU A 162 9.05 -5.25 -10.82
N GLY A 163 8.69 -6.32 -10.12
CA GLY A 163 9.07 -6.60 -8.73
C GLY A 163 8.39 -5.72 -7.68
N TYR A 164 7.38 -4.91 -8.05
CA TYR A 164 6.70 -4.05 -7.08
C TYR A 164 5.86 -4.83 -6.07
N ARG A 165 5.70 -4.28 -4.87
CA ARG A 165 5.33 -5.08 -3.69
C ARG A 165 3.94 -5.68 -3.76
N GLU A 166 2.94 -4.89 -4.18
CA GLU A 166 1.55 -5.33 -4.18
C GLU A 166 0.69 -4.57 -5.18
N THR A 167 -0.40 -5.22 -5.57
CA THR A 167 -1.49 -4.64 -6.36
C THR A 167 -2.76 -4.71 -5.54
N TYR A 168 -3.46 -3.58 -5.38
CA TYR A 168 -4.81 -3.49 -4.85
C TYR A 168 -5.79 -3.47 -6.01
N PHE A 169 -6.67 -4.46 -6.13
CA PHE A 169 -7.77 -4.44 -7.09
C PHE A 169 -9.02 -3.89 -6.41
N LEU A 170 -9.68 -2.90 -7.02
CA LEU A 170 -10.90 -2.30 -6.50
C LEU A 170 -12.18 -2.90 -7.11
N ASP A 171 -12.06 -3.58 -8.24
CA ASP A 171 -13.12 -4.36 -8.89
C ASP A 171 -14.38 -3.53 -9.20
N LEU A 172 -14.19 -2.28 -9.64
CA LEU A 172 -15.28 -1.43 -10.12
C LEU A 172 -15.61 -1.73 -11.58
N THR A 173 -16.87 -1.55 -11.99
CA THR A 173 -17.30 -1.87 -13.36
C THR A 173 -16.48 -1.12 -14.42
N ASP A 174 -15.87 -1.88 -15.33
CA ASP A 174 -15.08 -1.37 -16.44
C ASP A 174 -15.95 -0.50 -17.38
N GLY A 175 -15.39 0.64 -17.81
CA GLY A 175 -16.09 1.69 -18.53
C GLY A 175 -17.04 2.55 -17.68
N ALA A 176 -17.14 2.28 -16.37
CA ALA A 176 -18.12 2.87 -15.48
C ALA A 176 -17.57 3.16 -14.07
N VAL A 177 -16.25 3.22 -13.87
CA VAL A 177 -15.65 3.36 -12.52
C VAL A 177 -16.09 4.64 -11.80
N GLY A 178 -16.47 5.67 -12.57
CA GLY A 178 -16.96 6.94 -12.05
C GLY A 178 -18.45 7.00 -11.69
N GLN A 179 -19.23 5.92 -11.89
CA GLN A 179 -20.68 5.94 -11.63
C GLN A 179 -21.02 6.27 -10.17
N ASP A 180 -20.25 5.74 -9.22
CA ASP A 180 -20.32 6.13 -7.81
C ASP A 180 -18.98 6.74 -7.35
N MET A 181 -18.81 8.02 -7.64
CA MET A 181 -17.62 8.79 -7.28
C MET A 181 -17.36 8.81 -5.76
N HIS A 182 -18.42 8.81 -4.93
CA HIS A 182 -18.25 8.80 -3.48
C HIS A 182 -17.66 7.46 -3.02
N HIS A 183 -18.15 6.35 -3.58
CA HIS A 183 -17.62 5.03 -3.31
C HIS A 183 -16.17 4.89 -3.77
N LEU A 184 -15.84 5.30 -5.00
CA LEU A 184 -14.47 5.27 -5.53
C LEU A 184 -13.49 6.08 -4.66
N VAL A 185 -13.86 7.31 -4.27
CA VAL A 185 -13.03 8.12 -3.35
C VAL A 185 -12.86 7.42 -2.00
N GLY A 186 -13.91 6.78 -1.46
CA GLY A 186 -13.83 6.03 -0.21
C GLY A 186 -12.88 4.82 -0.28
N LEU A 187 -12.85 4.11 -1.41
CA LEU A 187 -11.92 3.03 -1.66
C LEU A 187 -10.47 3.52 -1.74
N LEU A 188 -10.22 4.62 -2.48
CA LEU A 188 -8.89 5.23 -2.56
C LEU A 188 -8.43 5.80 -1.22
N ASP A 189 -9.31 6.45 -0.45
CA ASP A 189 -9.04 6.90 0.92
C ASP A 189 -8.58 5.71 1.78
N HIS A 190 -9.23 4.54 1.66
CA HIS A 190 -8.83 3.33 2.38
C HIS A 190 -7.41 2.88 2.01
N VAL A 191 -7.11 2.77 0.72
CA VAL A 191 -5.78 2.34 0.25
C VAL A 191 -4.71 3.33 0.73
N LEU A 192 -4.91 4.64 0.54
CA LEU A 192 -3.97 5.67 0.99
C LEU A 192 -3.70 5.61 2.50
N ASN A 193 -4.72 5.35 3.31
CA ASN A 193 -4.58 5.24 4.77
C ASN A 193 -3.75 4.03 5.20
N VAL A 194 -3.84 2.93 4.45
CA VAL A 194 -3.11 1.69 4.75
C VAL A 194 -1.68 1.75 4.20
N SER A 195 -1.52 2.20 2.95
CA SER A 195 -0.25 2.18 2.23
C SER A 195 0.62 3.41 2.49
N ARG A 196 0.01 4.51 2.94
CA ARG A 196 0.64 5.77 3.35
C ARG A 196 1.79 6.25 2.43
N PRO A 197 1.54 6.39 1.10
CA PRO A 197 2.56 6.78 0.12
C PRO A 197 3.02 8.23 0.29
N LEU A 198 4.28 8.49 -0.07
CA LEU A 198 4.82 9.85 -0.17
C LEU A 198 4.51 10.47 -1.55
N GLU A 199 4.48 9.63 -2.57
CA GLU A 199 4.20 10.01 -3.97
C GLU A 199 2.98 9.23 -4.46
N LEU A 200 1.98 9.98 -4.93
CA LEU A 200 0.80 9.43 -5.60
C LEU A 200 0.90 9.73 -7.09
N TYR A 201 0.82 8.70 -7.93
CA TYR A 201 0.81 8.80 -9.38
C TYR A 201 -0.61 8.52 -9.88
N LEU A 202 -1.18 9.49 -10.57
CA LEU A 202 -2.53 9.45 -11.13
C LEU A 202 -2.47 9.41 -12.67
N PRO A 203 -3.46 8.82 -13.35
CA PRO A 203 -3.49 8.81 -14.80
C PRO A 203 -3.76 10.23 -15.33
N TYR A 204 -3.26 10.53 -16.52
CA TYR A 204 -3.70 11.74 -17.22
C TYR A 204 -5.21 11.65 -17.51
N PRO A 205 -6.02 12.67 -17.13
CA PRO A 205 -7.43 12.69 -17.47
C PRO A 205 -7.56 12.89 -18.98
N SER A 206 -8.05 11.86 -19.66
CA SER A 206 -7.90 11.73 -21.11
C SER A 206 -9.26 11.54 -21.81
N MET A 207 -9.23 11.10 -23.07
CA MET A 207 -10.41 10.76 -23.85
C MET A 207 -11.19 9.53 -23.32
N HIS A 208 -10.67 8.80 -22.32
CA HIS A 208 -11.36 7.67 -21.70
C HIS A 208 -11.99 8.08 -20.36
N GLN A 209 -13.29 7.83 -20.18
CA GLN A 209 -14.05 8.29 -19.01
C GLN A 209 -13.49 7.76 -17.69
N ASP A 210 -12.97 6.54 -17.67
CA ASP A 210 -12.40 5.94 -16.46
C ASP A 210 -11.08 6.58 -16.05
N HIS A 211 -10.30 7.12 -17.00
CA HIS A 211 -9.08 7.85 -16.70
C HIS A 211 -9.43 9.19 -16.05
N VAL A 212 -10.44 9.89 -16.58
CA VAL A 212 -10.99 11.12 -15.99
C VAL A 212 -11.52 10.86 -14.59
N ALA A 213 -12.35 9.84 -14.41
CA ALA A 213 -12.94 9.49 -13.12
C ALA A 213 -11.87 9.10 -12.09
N THR A 214 -10.88 8.30 -12.49
CA THR A 214 -9.77 7.87 -11.63
C THR A 214 -8.88 9.04 -11.22
N TYR A 215 -8.53 9.93 -12.16
CA TYR A 215 -7.79 11.15 -11.85
C TYR A 215 -8.54 12.02 -10.84
N GLU A 216 -9.81 12.31 -11.11
CA GLU A 216 -10.65 13.14 -10.25
C GLU A 216 -10.83 12.53 -8.84
N ALA A 217 -11.04 11.21 -8.76
CA ALA A 217 -11.15 10.52 -7.50
C ALA A 217 -9.83 10.51 -6.72
N GLY A 218 -8.70 10.28 -7.39
CA GLY A 218 -7.36 10.33 -6.80
C GLY A 218 -7.02 11.71 -6.25
N MET A 219 -7.36 12.77 -6.99
CA MET A 219 -7.21 14.16 -6.54
C MET A 219 -8.04 14.45 -5.28
N ARG A 220 -9.29 13.96 -5.23
CA ARG A 220 -10.15 14.08 -4.04
C ARG A 220 -9.61 13.24 -2.88
N ALA A 221 -9.13 12.03 -3.13
CA ALA A 221 -8.55 11.17 -2.10
C ALA A 221 -7.26 11.74 -1.52
N ALA A 222 -6.47 12.48 -2.31
CA ALA A 222 -5.26 13.16 -1.88
C ALA A 222 -5.50 14.50 -1.14
N ARG A 223 -6.74 14.85 -0.81
CA ARG A 223 -7.09 16.13 -0.17
C ARG A 223 -6.52 16.25 1.25
N LEU A 224 -6.44 17.47 1.76
CA LEU A 224 -6.39 17.67 3.21
C LEU A 224 -7.80 17.42 3.76
N SER A 225 -7.93 16.42 4.62
CA SER A 225 -9.21 16.02 5.21
C SER A 225 -9.29 16.41 6.69
N MET A 226 -10.51 16.72 7.15
CA MET A 226 -10.80 16.92 8.57
C MET A 226 -10.94 15.59 9.34
N THR A 227 -11.03 14.46 8.64
CA THR A 227 -11.14 13.13 9.24
C THR A 227 -9.83 12.72 9.91
N PRO A 228 -9.81 12.44 11.22
CA PRO A 228 -8.61 11.97 11.90
C PRO A 228 -8.04 10.69 11.25
N GLY A 229 -6.72 10.66 11.06
CA GLY A 229 -6.04 9.50 10.48
C GLY A 229 -6.08 9.41 8.95
N HIS A 230 -6.75 10.34 8.26
CA HIS A 230 -6.68 10.44 6.80
C HIS A 230 -5.24 10.74 6.35
N TRP A 231 -4.72 9.92 5.45
CA TRP A 231 -3.38 10.07 4.92
C TRP A 231 -3.36 11.02 3.74
N PHE A 232 -2.43 11.97 3.81
CA PHE A 232 -2.20 12.99 2.81
C PHE A 232 -0.87 12.70 2.09
N PRO A 233 -0.88 12.29 0.81
CA PRO A 233 0.34 12.16 0.04
C PRO A 233 0.90 13.57 -0.28
N PRO A 234 2.13 13.90 0.15
CA PRO A 234 2.72 15.21 -0.02
C PRO A 234 3.00 15.55 -1.49
N THR A 235 3.27 14.55 -2.33
CA THR A 235 3.52 14.72 -3.76
C THR A 235 2.44 14.00 -4.58
N VAL A 236 1.84 14.72 -5.53
CA VAL A 236 0.89 14.18 -6.50
C VAL A 236 1.41 14.47 -7.90
N LEU A 237 1.62 13.40 -8.66
CA LEU A 237 2.14 13.36 -10.02
C LEU A 237 1.08 12.76 -10.94
N VAL A 238 1.13 13.13 -12.20
CA VAL A 238 0.27 12.59 -13.25
C VAL A 238 1.14 11.97 -14.33
N TYR A 239 0.84 10.73 -14.71
CA TYR A 239 1.58 9.99 -15.71
C TYR A 239 0.85 9.96 -17.06
N ASP A 240 1.63 9.83 -18.13
CA ASP A 240 1.12 9.58 -19.48
C ASP A 240 0.65 8.13 -19.59
N VAL A 241 -0.58 7.92 -20.06
CA VAL A 241 -1.20 6.60 -20.19
C VAL A 241 -0.73 5.84 -21.43
N ALA A 242 0.07 6.48 -22.30
CA ALA A 242 0.75 5.90 -23.47
C ALA A 242 -0.13 5.04 -24.40
N ALA A 243 -1.43 5.34 -24.46
CA ALA A 243 -2.41 4.67 -25.31
C ALA A 243 -2.88 5.57 -26.48
N TYR A 244 -3.01 6.87 -26.26
CA TYR A 244 -3.42 7.88 -27.24
C TYR A 244 -2.73 9.21 -26.97
N ASP A 245 -2.85 10.14 -27.90
CA ASP A 245 -2.36 11.51 -27.72
C ASP A 245 -3.19 12.24 -26.65
N VAL A 246 -2.58 12.43 -25.49
CA VAL A 246 -3.18 13.10 -24.33
C VAL A 246 -3.31 14.61 -24.55
N ASP A 247 -2.58 15.21 -25.49
CA ASP A 247 -2.69 16.65 -25.79
C ASP A 247 -4.03 17.00 -26.49
N LEU A 248 -4.76 15.99 -26.97
CA LEU A 248 -6.12 16.15 -27.50
C LEU A 248 -7.17 16.43 -26.41
N TYR A 249 -6.85 16.16 -25.14
CA TYR A 249 -7.72 16.45 -24.01
C TYR A 249 -7.19 17.68 -23.25
N PRO A 250 -7.80 18.87 -23.42
CA PRO A 250 -7.24 20.11 -22.92
C PRO A 250 -7.23 20.15 -21.39
N THR A 251 -6.02 20.19 -20.82
CA THR A 251 -5.80 20.44 -19.39
C THR A 251 -4.72 21.52 -19.21
N ASN A 252 -4.48 21.93 -17.96
CA ASN A 252 -3.34 22.76 -17.59
C ASN A 252 -2.15 21.94 -17.03
N LEU A 253 -2.19 20.61 -17.15
CA LEU A 253 -1.10 19.74 -16.73
C LEU A 253 0.08 19.94 -17.67
N GLN A 254 1.29 19.98 -17.11
CA GLN A 254 2.52 20.22 -17.87
C GLN A 254 3.56 19.17 -17.47
N TRP A 255 4.15 18.50 -18.45
CA TRP A 255 5.27 17.57 -18.24
C TRP A 255 6.48 18.33 -17.70
N ASN A 256 6.72 18.22 -16.40
CA ASN A 256 7.71 19.04 -15.68
C ASN A 256 8.58 18.24 -14.70
N VAL A 257 8.34 16.93 -14.59
CA VAL A 257 9.18 15.98 -13.87
C VAL A 257 9.59 14.88 -14.84
N PHE A 258 10.89 14.56 -14.87
CA PHE A 258 11.45 13.54 -15.74
C PHE A 258 12.26 12.58 -14.89
N GLU A 259 11.84 11.32 -14.83
CA GLU A 259 12.53 10.28 -14.08
C GLU A 259 13.52 9.58 -15.02
N PRO A 260 14.84 9.68 -14.80
CA PRO A 260 15.82 8.97 -15.62
C PRO A 260 15.70 7.46 -15.42
N LEU A 261 15.75 6.71 -16.51
CA LEU A 261 15.79 5.25 -16.51
C LEU A 261 17.14 4.77 -17.03
N GLY A 262 17.68 3.72 -16.42
CA GLY A 262 18.77 2.94 -16.97
C GLY A 262 18.24 1.87 -17.93
N GLU A 263 19.17 1.10 -18.50
CA GLU A 263 18.88 0.04 -19.46
C GLU A 263 18.05 -1.09 -18.84
N GLU A 264 18.35 -1.47 -17.59
CA GLU A 264 17.59 -2.50 -16.87
C GLU A 264 16.13 -2.09 -16.65
N GLU A 265 15.87 -0.86 -16.22
CA GLU A 265 14.50 -0.42 -15.95
C GLU A 265 13.66 -0.31 -17.23
N ILE A 266 14.23 0.18 -18.33
CA ILE A 266 13.51 0.27 -19.60
C ILE A 266 13.28 -1.10 -20.24
N ASP A 267 14.20 -2.05 -20.04
CA ASP A 267 14.05 -3.43 -20.50
C ASP A 267 12.94 -4.15 -19.73
N ARG A 268 12.92 -4.02 -18.40
CA ARG A 268 11.87 -4.58 -17.54
C ARG A 268 10.53 -3.94 -17.81
N LYS A 269 10.46 -2.62 -18.05
CA LYS A 269 9.23 -1.95 -18.51
C LYS A 269 8.73 -2.59 -19.82
N ALA A 270 9.60 -2.75 -20.81
CA ALA A 270 9.20 -3.34 -22.10
C ALA A 270 8.79 -4.81 -21.98
N GLU A 271 9.42 -5.58 -21.10
CA GLU A 271 9.02 -6.95 -20.79
C GLU A 271 7.66 -7.01 -20.11
N ALA A 272 7.41 -6.15 -19.13
CA ALA A 272 6.13 -6.06 -18.43
C ALA A 272 4.98 -5.67 -19.37
N VAL A 273 5.21 -4.78 -20.34
CA VAL A 273 4.21 -4.46 -21.38
C VAL A 273 3.85 -5.71 -22.19
N ARG A 274 4.84 -6.55 -22.52
CA ARG A 274 4.58 -7.81 -23.27
C ARG A 274 3.80 -8.85 -22.46
N ALA A 275 3.81 -8.74 -21.13
CA ALA A 275 3.04 -9.63 -20.26
C ALA A 275 1.53 -9.46 -20.46
N TYR A 276 1.07 -8.28 -20.88
CA TYR A 276 -0.31 -7.99 -21.28
C TYR A 276 -0.60 -8.45 -22.72
N MET A 277 -0.55 -9.76 -22.95
CA MET A 277 -0.69 -10.36 -24.28
C MET A 277 -2.03 -10.02 -24.93
N SER A 278 -3.10 -10.02 -24.15
CA SER A 278 -4.46 -9.68 -24.59
C SER A 278 -4.60 -8.22 -25.06
N GLN A 279 -3.71 -7.33 -24.60
CA GLN A 279 -3.73 -5.90 -24.90
C GLN A 279 -2.77 -5.50 -26.04
N GLN A 280 -2.07 -6.46 -26.66
CA GLN A 280 -1.13 -6.17 -27.73
C GLN A 280 -1.87 -5.75 -29.02
N VAL A 281 -1.52 -4.57 -29.53
CA VAL A 281 -2.09 -4.02 -30.76
C VAL A 281 -1.13 -4.23 -31.92
N ALA A 282 -1.62 -4.78 -33.04
CA ALA A 282 -0.82 -4.90 -34.25
C ALA A 282 -0.67 -3.54 -34.97
N GLY A 283 0.50 -3.31 -35.58
CA GLY A 283 0.76 -2.10 -36.37
C GLY A 283 1.19 -0.88 -35.55
N PRO A 284 1.12 0.34 -36.12
CA PRO A 284 1.51 1.55 -35.41
C PRO A 284 0.57 1.86 -34.25
N HIS A 285 1.08 1.82 -33.02
CA HIS A 285 0.36 2.18 -31.81
C HIS A 285 1.33 2.75 -30.78
N PRO A 286 0.98 3.78 -29.98
CA PRO A 286 1.85 4.33 -28.94
C PRO A 286 2.40 3.25 -27.99
N ALA A 287 1.56 2.29 -27.61
CA ALA A 287 1.92 1.11 -26.81
C ALA A 287 3.07 0.26 -27.37
N ASN A 288 3.34 0.30 -28.68
CA ASN A 288 4.40 -0.49 -29.32
C ASN A 288 5.76 0.23 -29.30
N GLY A 289 5.77 1.53 -28.96
CA GLY A 289 6.95 2.40 -29.05
C GLY A 289 7.58 2.76 -27.70
N ILE A 290 7.34 2.00 -26.63
CA ILE A 290 7.67 2.43 -25.26
C ILE A 290 9.15 2.80 -25.07
N LYS A 291 10.08 2.03 -25.63
CA LYS A 291 11.51 2.35 -25.57
C LYS A 291 11.85 3.61 -26.37
N GLN A 292 11.25 3.75 -27.55
CA GLN A 292 11.45 4.90 -28.43
C GLN A 292 10.89 6.18 -27.80
N ALA A 293 9.70 6.10 -27.19
CA ALA A 293 9.08 7.21 -26.46
C ALA A 293 9.94 7.64 -25.27
N ALA A 294 10.35 6.69 -24.42
CA ALA A 294 11.23 6.98 -23.30
C ALA A 294 12.57 7.57 -23.75
N HIS A 295 13.12 7.11 -24.88
CA HIS A 295 14.36 7.65 -25.46
C HIS A 295 14.16 9.07 -26.00
N ALA A 296 13.05 9.35 -26.68
CA ALA A 296 12.73 10.68 -27.18
C ALA A 296 12.56 11.70 -26.03
N ILE A 297 11.84 11.31 -24.98
CA ILE A 297 11.67 12.11 -23.76
C ILE A 297 13.04 12.34 -23.11
N GLY A 298 13.84 11.28 -22.92
CA GLY A 298 15.17 11.37 -22.30
C GLY A 298 16.14 12.24 -23.09
N SER A 299 16.24 12.01 -24.41
CA SER A 299 17.18 12.72 -25.29
C SER A 299 16.98 14.23 -25.23
N ALA A 300 15.73 14.67 -25.18
CA ALA A 300 15.37 16.08 -25.07
C ALA A 300 15.73 16.71 -23.70
N ARG A 301 16.29 15.94 -22.76
CA ARG A 301 16.76 16.36 -21.42
C ARG A 301 18.15 15.81 -21.08
N GLN A 302 18.95 15.42 -22.08
CA GLN A 302 20.30 14.86 -21.90
C GLN A 302 20.33 13.57 -21.05
N LEU A 303 19.28 12.74 -21.17
CA LEU A 303 19.17 11.41 -20.57
C LEU A 303 19.03 10.36 -21.68
N HIS A 304 19.42 9.10 -21.42
CA HIS A 304 19.21 8.02 -22.39
C HIS A 304 17.74 7.64 -22.51
N TRP A 305 17.08 7.39 -21.38
CA TRP A 305 15.65 7.14 -21.29
C TRP A 305 15.08 7.91 -20.10
N ALA A 306 13.84 8.36 -20.22
CA ALA A 306 13.11 8.93 -19.11
C ALA A 306 11.62 8.66 -19.22
N GLU A 307 10.97 8.50 -18.06
CA GLU A 307 9.52 8.69 -17.93
C GLU A 307 9.23 10.15 -17.60
N GLN A 308 8.11 10.67 -18.07
CA GLN A 308 7.68 12.04 -17.81
C GLN A 308 6.41 12.05 -16.96
N PHE A 309 6.33 13.03 -16.06
CA PHE A 309 5.20 13.25 -15.18
C PHE A 309 4.85 14.74 -15.11
N ALA A 310 3.57 15.03 -14.96
CA ALA A 310 3.10 16.35 -14.58
C ALA A 310 2.94 16.43 -13.07
N LEU A 311 3.75 17.28 -12.43
CA LEU A 311 3.62 17.57 -11.01
C LEU A 311 2.41 18.50 -10.79
N VAL A 312 1.41 17.99 -10.06
CA VAL A 312 0.23 18.76 -9.66
C VAL A 312 0.49 19.52 -8.37
N ARG A 313 1.09 18.84 -7.39
CA ARG A 313 1.40 19.43 -6.08
C ARG A 313 2.57 18.72 -5.43
N THR A 314 3.42 19.50 -4.78
CA THR A 314 4.34 19.01 -3.75
C THR A 314 4.27 19.90 -2.52
N VAL A 315 4.18 19.31 -1.33
CA VAL A 315 4.21 20.03 -0.04
C VAL A 315 5.49 19.67 0.70
N ARG A 316 6.35 20.66 0.95
CA ARG A 316 7.61 20.51 1.69
C ARG A 316 7.43 20.98 3.14
N GLY A 317 7.82 20.17 4.12
CA GLY A 317 7.72 20.48 5.55
C GLY A 317 8.59 19.54 6.42
N PRO A 318 8.89 19.94 7.67
CA PRO A 318 9.89 19.27 8.52
C PRO A 318 9.59 17.80 8.82
N ASP A 319 8.32 17.37 8.81
CA ASP A 319 7.93 15.97 9.07
C ASP A 319 7.81 15.10 7.81
N VAL A 320 7.78 15.70 6.61
CA VAL A 320 7.77 14.96 5.33
C VAL A 320 9.20 14.56 4.92
N ALA A 321 10.21 15.32 5.38
CA ALA A 321 11.63 15.11 5.03
C ALA A 321 12.36 14.03 5.86
N VAL A 322 11.77 13.50 6.94
CA VAL A 322 12.48 12.63 7.90
C VAL A 322 12.80 11.21 7.35
N ARG A 323 12.33 10.83 6.16
CA ARG A 323 12.54 9.48 5.61
C ARG A 323 13.65 9.29 4.58
N GLN A 324 14.27 10.34 4.06
CA GLN A 324 15.33 10.17 3.04
C GLN A 324 16.75 9.90 3.61
N GLN A 325 16.95 9.91 4.93
CA GLN A 325 18.28 9.70 5.54
C GLN A 325 18.44 8.40 6.37
N ARG A 326 17.70 7.33 6.05
CA ARG A 326 17.87 6.03 6.73
C ARG A 326 18.24 4.88 5.80
N THR A 327 19.07 5.15 4.80
CA THR A 327 19.81 4.15 4.03
C THR A 327 21.19 4.68 3.70
N GLY A 328 22.13 4.59 4.65
CA GLY A 328 23.54 4.91 4.41
C GLY A 328 24.25 5.43 5.65
N GLY A 329 25.29 4.73 6.09
CA GLY A 329 26.26 5.27 7.05
C GLY A 329 26.36 4.52 8.36
N SER A 330 27.10 3.41 8.32
CA SER A 330 27.83 2.86 9.46
C SER A 330 28.53 3.97 10.26
N GLY A 331 28.54 3.82 11.58
CA GLY A 331 28.98 4.85 12.50
C GLY A 331 30.40 5.35 12.27
N VAL A 332 30.58 6.65 12.52
CA VAL A 332 31.86 7.21 12.95
C VAL A 332 31.59 8.05 14.19
N ARG A 333 32.30 7.68 15.25
CA ARG A 333 32.31 8.34 16.56
C ARG A 333 32.98 9.71 16.46
N ARG A 334 32.40 10.65 17.22
CA ARG A 334 32.98 11.82 17.90
C ARG A 334 34.44 12.22 17.57
N GLY A 335 34.60 13.51 17.27
CA GLY A 335 35.82 14.27 17.56
C GLY A 335 35.46 15.74 17.78
N ALA A 336 35.33 16.16 19.03
CA ALA A 336 35.31 17.57 19.41
C ALA A 336 36.75 18.08 19.44
N VAL A 337 37.07 19.17 18.74
CA VAL A 337 38.27 19.97 19.02
C VAL A 337 37.99 21.44 18.73
N ARG A 338 38.04 22.21 19.82
CA ARG A 338 38.44 23.62 20.06
C ARG A 338 38.05 24.71 19.07
#